data_AF-A0A7Y9VVN0-F1
#
_entry.id   AF-A0A7Y9VVN0-F1
#
_cell.length_a   1.000
_cell.length_b   1.000
_cell.length_c   1.000
_cell.angle_alpha   90.00
_cell.angle_beta   90.00
_cell.angle_gamma   90.00
#
_symmetry.space_group_name_H-M   'P 1'
#
loop_
_entity.id
_entity.type
_entity.pdbx_description
1 polymer ?
#
loop_
_entity_poly.entity_id
_entity_poly.type
_entity_poly.pdbx_seq_one_letter_code
_entity_poly.pdbx_strand_id
1 'polypeptide(L)' 'MDYVLLISRLGTQLREKRIARGLTQVQLAKLAGLTRYKIIAVEKGAPAVSMIAYARTWQLWIVSLWSFQL' A
#
# COMPACT_ATOMS: atom_id res chain seq x y z
N MET A 1 1.82 6.89 -21.12
CA MET A 1 3.15 6.52 -20.61
C MET A 1 2.99 5.33 -19.67
N ASP A 2 3.70 4.23 -19.94
CA ASP A 2 3.45 2.92 -19.31
C ASP A 2 3.64 2.90 -17.80
N TYR A 3 4.48 3.78 -17.24
CA TYR A 3 4.71 3.87 -15.81
C TYR A 3 3.45 4.24 -15.01
N VAL A 4 2.54 5.04 -15.57
CA VAL A 4 1.28 5.41 -14.91
C VAL A 4 0.40 4.17 -14.72
N LEU A 5 0.38 3.29 -15.72
CA LEU A 5 -0.36 2.04 -15.69
C LEU A 5 0.25 1.04 -14.70
N LEU A 6 1.58 0.99 -14.61
CA LEU A 6 2.28 0.20 -13.60
C LEU A 6 1.97 0.67 -12.17
N ILE A 7 2.04 1.98 -11.90
CA ILE A 7 1.78 2.54 -10.57
C ILE A 7 0.31 2.35 -10.17
N SER A 8 -0.62 2.49 -11.12
CA SER A 8 -2.04 2.18 -10.91
C SER A 8 -2.26 0.72 -10.53
N ARG A 9 -1.65 -0.22 -11.25
CA ARG A 9 -1.73 -1.66 -10.91
C ARG A 9 -1.15 -1.96 -9.54
N LEU A 10 -0.02 -1.35 -9.17
CA LEU A 10 0.56 -1.49 -7.83
C LEU A 10 -0.42 -0.99 -6.75
N GLY A 11 -1.04 0.18 -6.95
CA GLY A 11 -2.04 0.73 -6.05
C GLY A 11 -3.23 -0.22 -5.83
N THR A 12 -3.73 -0.84 -6.92
CA THR A 12 -4.80 -1.84 -6.86
C THR A 12 -4.40 -3.07 -6.04
N GLN A 13 -3.21 -3.62 -6.26
CA GLN A 13 -2.73 -4.78 -5.49
C GLN A 13 -2.61 -4.48 -3.99
N LEU A 14 -2.13 -3.28 -3.65
CA LEU A 14 -2.05 -2.80 -2.26
C LEU A 14 -3.44 -2.71 -1.62
N ARG A 15 -4.43 -2.22 -2.36
CA ARG A 15 -5.84 -2.16 -1.92
C ARG A 15 -6.41 -3.56 -1.69
N GLU A 16 -6.25 -4.47 -2.64
CA GLU A 16 -6.74 -5.85 -2.54
C GLU A 16 -6.15 -6.55 -1.33
N LYS A 17 -4.83 -6.45 -1.17
CA LYS A 17 -4.12 -6.95 0.01
C LYS A 17 -4.72 -6.37 1.29
N ARG A 18 -4.87 -5.04 1.39
CA ARG A 18 -5.47 -4.39 2.57
C ARG A 18 -6.85 -4.98 2.89
N ILE A 19 -7.71 -5.13 1.88
CA ILE A 19 -9.06 -5.68 2.04
C ILE A 19 -9.00 -7.14 2.51
N ALA A 20 -8.12 -7.95 1.95
CA ALA A 20 -7.94 -9.35 2.35
C ALA A 20 -7.52 -9.52 3.83
N ARG A 21 -6.92 -8.48 4.44
CA ARG A 21 -6.62 -8.44 5.88
C ARG A 21 -7.70 -7.78 6.74
N GLY A 22 -8.83 -7.38 6.16
CA GLY A 22 -9.90 -6.68 6.89
C GLY A 22 -9.50 -5.28 7.39
N LEU A 23 -8.42 -4.69 6.85
CA LEU A 23 -7.94 -3.39 7.30
C LEU A 23 -8.71 -2.25 6.61
N THR A 24 -9.12 -1.26 7.38
CA THR A 24 -9.57 0.05 6.84
C THR A 24 -8.37 0.87 6.36
N GLN A 25 -8.61 1.86 5.50
CA GLN A 25 -7.55 2.78 5.05
C GLN A 25 -6.92 3.55 6.23
N VAL A 26 -7.68 3.86 7.28
CA VAL A 26 -7.17 4.54 8.48
C VAL A 26 -6.26 3.61 9.27
N GLN A 27 -6.64 2.35 9.45
CA GLN A 27 -5.79 1.37 10.13
C GLN A 27 -4.49 1.15 9.37
N LEU A 28 -4.54 0.98 8.05
CA LEU A 28 -3.34 0.86 7.22
C LEU A 28 -2.45 2.11 7.32
N ALA A 29 -3.07 3.30 7.32
CA ALA A 29 -2.34 4.57 7.46
C ALA A 29 -1.58 4.64 8.79
N LYS A 30 -2.24 4.28 9.89
CA LYS A 30 -1.62 4.22 11.23
C LYS A 30 -0.43 3.25 11.25
N LEU A 31 -0.61 2.04 10.72
CA LEU A 31 0.44 1.03 10.65
C LEU A 31 1.63 1.46 9.79
N ALA A 32 1.39 2.18 8.70
CA ALA A 32 2.42 2.65 7.77
C ALA A 32 3.08 3.97 8.21
N GLY A 33 2.63 4.61 9.30
CA GLY A 33 3.07 5.94 9.70
C GLY A 33 2.77 7.00 8.63
N LEU A 34 1.61 6.91 7.98
CA LEU A 34 1.13 7.79 6.92
C LEU A 34 -0.23 8.40 7.27
N THR A 35 -0.62 9.46 6.56
CA THR A 35 -1.98 9.98 6.65
C THR A 35 -2.95 9.13 5.82
N ARG A 36 -4.24 9.11 6.20
CA ARG A 36 -5.28 8.42 5.42
C ARG A 36 -5.32 8.89 3.96
N TYR A 37 -5.18 10.19 3.71
CA TYR A 37 -5.15 10.76 2.36
C TYR A 37 -3.99 10.21 1.53
N LYS A 38 -2.83 9.98 2.16
CA LYS A 38 -1.67 9.39 1.48
C LYS A 38 -1.91 7.93 1.12
N ILE A 39 -2.60 7.15 1.96
CA ILE A 39 -3.05 5.79 1.62
C ILE A 39 -4.04 5.80 0.44
N ILE A 40 -5.01 6.71 0.44
CA ILE A 40 -5.96 6.85 -0.68
C ILE A 40 -5.21 7.14 -1.98
N ALA A 41 -4.21 8.03 -1.95
CA ALA A 41 -3.41 8.37 -3.12
C ALA A 41 -2.54 7.20 -3.59
N VAL A 42 -1.93 6.45 -2.66
CA VAL A 42 -1.19 5.20 -2.94
C VAL A 42 -2.07 4.19 -3.65
N GLU A 43 -3.26 3.90 -3.10
CA GLU A 43 -4.20 2.93 -3.68
C GLU A 43 -4.74 3.33 -5.05
N LYS A 44 -4.81 4.63 -5.33
CA LYS A 44 -5.21 5.16 -6.65
C LYS A 44 -4.07 5.16 -7.67
N GLY A 45 -2.84 4.87 -7.27
CA GLY A 45 -1.69 4.98 -8.15
C GLY A 45 -1.33 6.42 -8.53
N ALA A 46 -1.56 7.39 -7.64
CA ALA A 46 -1.39 8.79 -7.99
C ALA A 46 0.10 9.14 -8.25
N PRO A 47 0.44 9.78 -9.38
CA PRO A 47 1.82 10.01 -9.80
C PRO A 47 2.61 10.98 -8.89
N ALA A 48 1.92 11.80 -8.09
CA ALA A 48 2.55 12.68 -7.12
C ALA A 48 2.96 11.97 -5.80
N VAL A 49 2.69 10.67 -5.67
CA VAL A 49 3.03 9.90 -4.47
C VAL A 49 4.47 9.40 -4.56
N SER A 50 5.29 9.81 -3.59
CA SER A 50 6.67 9.32 -3.44
C SER A 50 6.73 7.80 -3.31
N MET A 51 7.71 7.15 -3.94
CA MET A 51 7.97 5.70 -3.81
C MET A 51 8.14 5.24 -2.35
N ILE A 52 8.65 6.09 -1.46
CA ILE A 52 8.76 5.82 -0.02
C ILE A 52 7.40 5.51 0.62
N ALA A 53 6.32 6.16 0.16
CA ALA A 53 4.98 5.89 0.66
C ALA A 53 4.51 4.49 0.26
N TYR A 54 4.75 4.09 -0.99
CA TYR A 54 4.50 2.72 -1.46
C TYR A 54 5.30 1.70 -0.65
N ALA A 55 6.58 1.96 -0.40
CA ALA A 55 7.44 1.08 0.39
C ALA A 55 6.92 0.91 1.83
N ARG A 56 6.53 1.99 2.52
CA ARG A 56 5.97 1.90 3.88
C ARG A 56 4.66 1.14 3.94
N THR A 57 3.78 1.32 2.94
CA THR A 57 2.55 0.54 2.85
C THR A 57 2.81 -0.94 2.56
N TRP A 58 3.88 -1.25 1.83
CA TRP A 58 4.29 -2.61 1.47
C TRP A 58 5.08 -3.32 2.58
N GLN A 59 5.82 -2.60 3.41
CA GLN A 59 6.65 -3.16 4.48
C GLN A 59 5.83 -3.95 5.51
N LEU A 60 4.58 -3.56 5.74
CA LEU A 60 3.63 -4.30 6.60
C LEU A 60 3.30 -5.72 6.09
N TRP A 61 3.68 -6.02 4.85
CA TRP A 61 3.48 -7.33 4.21
C TRP A 61 4.74 -8.18 4.27
N ILE A 62 5.92 -7.55 4.28
CA ILE A 62 7.20 -8.26 4.44
C ILE A 62 7.21 -8.99 5.78
N VAL A 63 6.80 -8.32 6.86
CA VAL A 63 6.81 -8.93 8.21
C VAL A 63 5.93 -10.17 8.31
N SER A 64 4.78 -10.23 7.60
CA SER A 64 3.93 -11.42 7.65
C SER A 64 4.40 -12.56 6.74
N LEU A 65 5.20 -12.27 5.71
CA LEU A 65 5.76 -13.30 4.82
C LEU A 65 6.81 -14.13 5.56
N TRP A 66 7.46 -13.55 6.58
CA TRP A 66 8.37 -14.26 7.49
C TRP A 66 7.64 -15.07 8.57
N SER A 67 6.36 -14.78 8.86
CA SER A 67 5.58 -15.48 9.89
C SER A 67 4.95 -16.79 9.43
N PHE A 68 5.08 -17.15 8.14
CA PHE A 68 4.48 -18.35 7.54
C PHE A 68 5.54 -19.40 7.10
N GLN A 69 6.81 -19.21 7.45
CA GLN A 69 7.91 -20.15 7.16
C GLN A 69 8.57 -20.74 8.42
N LEU A 70 7.92 -20.68 9.58
CA LEU A 70 8.34 -21.36 10.82
C LEU A 70 7.19 -22.17 11.41
#